data_AF-A0A662ILW2-F1
#
_entry.id   AF-A0A662ILW2-F1
#
_cell.length_a   1.000
_cell.length_b   1.000
_cell.length_c   1.000
_cell.angle_alpha   90.00
_cell.angle_beta   90.00
_cell.angle_gamma   90.00
#
_symmetry.space_group_name_H-M   'P 1'
#
loop_
_entity.id
_entity.type
_entity.pdbx_description
1 polymer ?
#
loop_
_entity_poly.entity_id
_entity_poly.type
_entity_poly.pdbx_seq_one_letter_code
_entity_poly.pdbx_strand_id
1 'polypeptide(L)'
;NIKMSKCEILDTVNDDQARQHVKAMMSLLEVEVASKALVEAVKQGVNPIVLFDGSLSSIILNQSPRQPSIRGLTIKTLSSLVEEGDVIFIAKRSSNTLYEKGMPDMMLFSFMPMGYSKPHVMKISELYNIPEALLDHLGLTSKLKVITIFYVKLAHRSPLLKFEVPGVISESEAYEVISRIKEVSPAGYPVPLFAAHNSVKLSSMTLRRALSLMGIRILSGREVLREVSL
;
A
#
# COMPACT_ATOMS: atom_id res chain seq x y z
N ASN A 1 7.82 -27.71 26.58
CA ASN A 1 7.89 -27.99 25.13
C ASN A 1 7.28 -26.85 24.34
N ILE A 2 8.11 -25.87 23.99
CA ILE A 2 7.72 -24.75 23.13
C ILE A 2 7.70 -25.28 21.70
N LYS A 3 6.50 -25.41 21.13
CA LYS A 3 6.28 -25.82 19.74
C LYS A 3 6.77 -24.66 18.87
N MET A 4 7.96 -24.80 18.28
CA MET A 4 8.44 -23.85 17.29
C MET A 4 7.46 -23.84 16.11
N SER A 5 6.96 -22.65 15.80
CA SER A 5 6.16 -22.35 14.62
C SER A 5 6.88 -22.87 13.36
N LYS A 6 6.13 -23.52 12.47
CA LYS A 6 6.62 -23.93 11.14
C LYS A 6 7.12 -22.69 10.41
N CYS A 7 8.43 -22.51 10.36
CA CYS A 7 9.05 -21.63 9.39
C CYS A 7 8.69 -22.20 8.01
N GLU A 8 7.79 -21.54 7.29
CA GLU A 8 7.52 -21.90 5.90
C GLU A 8 8.83 -21.85 5.14
N ILE A 9 9.21 -22.97 4.52
CA ILE A 9 10.46 -23.08 3.77
C ILE A 9 10.41 -22.03 2.65
N LEU A 10 11.22 -20.99 2.80
CA LEU A 10 11.51 -20.02 1.75
C LEU A 10 12.31 -20.75 0.68
N ASP A 11 11.62 -21.38 -0.25
CA ASP A 11 12.20 -21.95 -1.45
C ASP A 11 12.55 -20.80 -2.40
N THR A 12 13.64 -20.08 -2.11
CA THR A 12 14.16 -18.98 -2.95
C THR A 12 14.89 -19.58 -4.14
N VAL A 13 14.13 -20.12 -5.09
CA VAL A 13 14.68 -20.73 -6.31
C VAL A 13 15.18 -19.65 -7.28
N ASN A 14 14.70 -18.40 -7.16
CA ASN A 14 15.20 -17.24 -7.91
C ASN A 14 14.97 -15.88 -7.20
N ASP A 15 15.68 -14.84 -7.66
CA ASP A 15 15.60 -13.48 -7.11
C ASP A 15 14.19 -12.86 -7.15
N ASP A 16 13.37 -13.23 -8.12
CA ASP A 16 12.02 -12.69 -8.26
C ASP A 16 11.12 -13.17 -7.11
N GLN A 17 11.21 -14.45 -6.76
CA GLN A 17 10.49 -15.03 -5.63
C GLN A 17 10.91 -14.42 -4.30
N ALA A 18 12.22 -14.16 -4.12
CA ALA A 18 12.70 -13.46 -2.93
C ALA A 18 12.12 -12.04 -2.84
N ARG A 19 12.09 -11.30 -3.96
CA ARG A 19 11.48 -9.97 -4.03
C ARG A 19 9.98 -10.00 -3.74
N GLN A 20 9.25 -10.97 -4.29
CA GLN A 20 7.81 -11.14 -4.03
C GLN A 20 7.54 -11.45 -2.56
N HIS A 21 8.35 -12.32 -1.93
CA HIS A 21 8.24 -12.60 -0.51
C HIS A 21 8.44 -11.35 0.35
N VAL A 22 9.53 -10.62 0.11
CA VAL A 22 9.83 -9.39 0.86
C VAL A 22 8.70 -8.38 0.71
N LYS A 23 8.16 -8.20 -0.51
CA LYS A 23 7.00 -7.32 -0.72
C LYS A 23 5.76 -7.78 0.03
N ALA A 24 5.45 -9.08 0.02
CA ALA A 24 4.30 -9.62 0.75
C ALA A 24 4.43 -9.40 2.27
N MET A 25 5.64 -9.59 2.81
CA MET A 25 5.94 -9.33 4.22
C MET A 25 5.84 -7.83 4.56
N MET A 26 6.34 -6.96 3.68
CA MET A 26 6.19 -5.51 3.84
C MET A 26 4.71 -5.10 3.88
N SER A 27 3.90 -5.59 2.95
CA SER A 27 2.46 -5.33 2.93
C SER A 27 1.76 -5.80 4.22
N LEU A 28 2.13 -6.98 4.73
CA LEU A 28 1.61 -7.48 6.02
C LEU A 28 1.95 -6.51 7.16
N LEU A 29 3.22 -6.13 7.27
CA LEU A 29 3.69 -5.23 8.33
C LEU A 29 3.03 -3.85 8.25
N GLU A 30 2.88 -3.29 7.05
CA GLU A 30 2.18 -2.01 6.84
C GLU A 30 0.74 -2.07 7.37
N VAL A 31 0.00 -3.12 7.03
CA VAL A 31 -1.39 -3.31 7.48
C VAL A 31 -1.45 -3.58 8.99
N GLU A 32 -0.54 -4.35 9.57
CA GLU A 32 -0.48 -4.59 11.02
C GLU A 32 -0.17 -3.33 11.82
N VAL A 33 0.78 -2.50 11.35
CA VAL A 33 1.10 -1.23 11.99
C VAL A 33 -0.09 -0.28 11.92
N ALA A 34 -0.75 -0.19 10.76
CA ALA A 34 -1.95 0.62 10.60
C ALA A 34 -3.09 0.18 11.52
N SER A 35 -3.35 -1.13 11.63
CA SER A 35 -4.36 -1.70 12.53
C SER A 35 -4.07 -1.38 14.00
N LYS A 36 -2.82 -1.56 14.44
CA LYS A 36 -2.41 -1.20 15.80
C LYS A 36 -2.59 0.29 16.09
N ALA A 37 -2.18 1.14 15.16
CA ALA A 37 -2.30 2.59 15.29
C ALA A 37 -3.77 3.05 15.36
N LEU A 38 -4.65 2.45 14.56
CA LEU A 38 -6.10 2.71 14.63
C LEU A 38 -6.65 2.35 16.01
N VAL A 39 -6.38 1.13 16.49
CA VAL A 39 -6.86 0.66 17.81
C VAL A 39 -6.39 1.57 18.93
N GLU A 40 -5.14 2.03 18.88
CA GLU A 40 -4.58 2.96 19.88
C GLU A 40 -5.25 4.33 19.83
N ALA A 41 -5.42 4.91 18.64
CA ALA A 41 -6.08 6.20 18.46
C ALA A 41 -7.53 6.17 18.94
N VAL A 42 -8.28 5.11 18.60
CA VAL A 42 -9.67 4.92 19.04
C VAL A 42 -9.76 4.81 20.56
N LYS A 43 -8.83 4.09 21.20
CA LYS A 43 -8.74 4.04 22.68
C LYS A 43 -8.49 5.41 23.32
N GLN A 44 -7.82 6.31 22.61
CA GLN A 44 -7.60 7.70 23.04
C GLN A 44 -8.77 8.63 22.70
N GLY A 45 -9.88 8.10 22.16
CA GLY A 45 -11.05 8.88 21.77
C GLY A 45 -10.87 9.66 20.47
N VAL A 46 -9.86 9.32 19.66
CA VAL A 46 -9.60 9.93 18.36
C VAL A 46 -10.13 9.00 17.26
N ASN A 47 -10.78 9.56 16.25
CA ASN A 47 -11.16 8.84 15.03
C ASN A 47 -10.21 9.23 13.88
N PRO A 48 -9.09 8.52 13.69
CA PRO A 48 -8.11 8.88 12.67
C PRO A 48 -8.56 8.45 11.27
N ILE A 49 -8.03 9.13 10.26
CA ILE A 49 -7.96 8.60 8.91
C ILE A 49 -6.64 7.83 8.77
N VAL A 50 -6.70 6.62 8.24
CA VAL A 50 -5.54 5.79 7.92
C VAL A 50 -5.18 5.97 6.45
N LEU A 51 -3.93 6.36 6.17
CA LEU A 51 -3.44 6.62 4.82
C LEU A 51 -2.41 5.56 4.41
N PHE A 52 -2.61 4.96 3.24
CA PHE A 52 -1.63 4.06 2.61
C PHE A 52 -0.98 4.72 1.39
N ASP A 53 0.34 4.51 1.23
CA ASP A 53 1.11 4.99 0.07
C ASP A 53 1.06 3.93 -1.03
N GLY A 54 0.25 4.16 -2.06
CA GLY A 54 -0.01 3.19 -3.11
C GLY A 54 -1.49 2.98 -3.37
N SER A 55 -1.80 2.15 -4.36
CA SER A 55 -3.17 1.68 -4.64
C SER A 55 -3.46 0.44 -3.81
N LEU A 56 -4.72 0.12 -3.55
CA LEU A 56 -5.07 -1.11 -2.83
C LEU A 56 -4.53 -2.37 -3.54
N SER A 57 -4.45 -2.35 -4.87
CA SER A 57 -3.83 -3.42 -5.65
C SER A 57 -2.39 -3.71 -5.26
N SER A 58 -1.61 -2.75 -4.76
CA SER A 58 -0.24 -3.08 -4.29
C SER A 58 -0.24 -3.91 -3.01
N ILE A 59 -1.34 -3.93 -2.25
CA ILE A 59 -1.47 -4.81 -1.09
C ILE A 59 -2.10 -6.14 -1.51
N ILE A 60 -3.17 -6.09 -2.33
CA ILE A 60 -3.89 -7.27 -2.75
C ILE A 60 -3.13 -8.07 -3.83
N LEU A 61 -2.28 -7.48 -4.67
CA LEU A 61 -1.61 -8.19 -5.78
C LEU A 61 -0.13 -8.46 -5.58
N ASN A 62 0.57 -7.73 -4.69
CA ASN A 62 1.97 -8.05 -4.36
C ASN A 62 2.01 -9.28 -3.45
N GLN A 63 1.81 -10.46 -4.04
CA GLN A 63 1.72 -11.73 -3.33
C GLN A 63 2.83 -12.67 -3.83
N SER A 64 3.45 -13.40 -2.90
CA SER A 64 4.22 -14.59 -3.26
C SER A 64 3.24 -15.76 -3.44
N PRO A 65 3.08 -16.35 -4.64
CA PRO A 65 2.14 -17.45 -4.88
C PRO A 65 2.35 -18.67 -3.98
N ARG A 66 3.53 -18.77 -3.36
CA ARG A 66 3.96 -19.90 -2.53
C ARG A 66 3.70 -19.71 -1.03
N GLN A 67 3.14 -18.58 -0.61
CA GLN A 67 2.91 -18.28 0.82
C GLN A 67 1.48 -17.80 1.07
N PRO A 68 0.51 -18.73 1.00
CA PRO A 68 -0.90 -18.42 1.18
C PRO A 68 -1.22 -17.93 2.61
N SER A 69 -0.39 -18.24 3.61
CA SER A 69 -0.59 -17.84 5.00
C SER A 69 -0.40 -16.33 5.21
N ILE A 70 0.70 -15.75 4.72
CA ILE A 70 0.97 -14.30 4.77
C ILE A 70 -0.16 -13.56 4.07
N ARG A 71 -0.57 -14.04 2.88
CA ARG A 71 -1.71 -13.48 2.15
C ARG A 71 -2.99 -13.48 2.99
N GLY A 72 -3.36 -14.64 3.52
CA GLY A 72 -4.57 -14.78 4.32
C GLY A 72 -4.58 -13.86 5.54
N LEU A 73 -3.42 -13.71 6.20
CA LEU A 73 -3.27 -12.82 7.33
C LEU A 73 -3.38 -11.34 6.92
N THR A 74 -2.64 -10.90 5.88
CA THR A 74 -2.70 -9.52 5.37
C THR A 74 -4.13 -9.13 5.02
N ILE A 75 -4.85 -9.99 4.30
CA ILE A 75 -6.22 -9.71 3.87
C ILE A 75 -7.17 -9.69 5.06
N LYS A 76 -7.05 -10.65 6.00
CA LYS A 76 -7.86 -10.65 7.22
C LYS A 76 -7.67 -9.37 8.04
N THR A 77 -6.43 -8.96 8.25
CA THR A 77 -6.11 -7.74 9.02
C THR A 77 -6.57 -6.50 8.28
N LEU A 78 -6.40 -6.44 6.96
CA LEU A 78 -6.87 -5.32 6.15
C LEU A 78 -8.39 -5.21 6.15
N SER A 79 -9.10 -6.33 6.04
CA SER A 79 -10.55 -6.40 6.15
C SER A 79 -11.04 -5.80 7.47
N SER A 80 -10.48 -6.24 8.61
CA SER A 80 -10.82 -5.67 9.93
C SER A 80 -10.53 -4.17 10.01
N LEU A 81 -9.36 -3.75 9.52
CA LEU A 81 -8.98 -2.32 9.49
C LEU A 81 -9.98 -1.47 8.69
N VAL A 82 -10.45 -1.96 7.54
CA VAL A 82 -11.39 -1.23 6.67
C VAL A 82 -12.81 -1.21 7.25
N GLU A 83 -13.25 -2.25 7.95
CA GLU A 83 -14.55 -2.26 8.64
C GLU A 83 -14.55 -1.30 9.84
N GLU A 84 -13.44 -1.21 10.56
CA GLU A 84 -13.35 -0.45 11.81
C GLU A 84 -12.94 1.02 11.63
N GLY A 85 -12.37 1.40 10.48
CA GLY A 85 -11.82 2.74 10.28
C GLY A 85 -11.96 3.32 8.87
N ASP A 86 -11.64 4.62 8.78
CA ASP A 86 -11.55 5.36 7.52
C ASP A 86 -10.20 5.12 6.87
N VAL A 87 -10.15 4.24 5.87
CA VAL A 87 -8.92 3.87 5.16
C VAL A 87 -8.91 4.49 3.76
N ILE A 88 -7.84 5.21 3.41
CA ILE A 88 -7.65 5.79 2.07
C ILE A 88 -6.30 5.37 1.50
N PHE A 89 -6.33 4.84 0.28
CA PHE A 89 -5.15 4.52 -0.52
C PHE A 89 -4.85 5.68 -1.45
N ILE A 90 -3.63 6.22 -1.38
CA ILE A 90 -3.21 7.39 -2.15
C ILE A 90 -2.08 7.00 -3.09
N ALA A 91 -2.33 7.08 -4.40
CA ALA A 91 -1.34 6.76 -5.42
C ALA A 91 -0.96 7.99 -6.26
N LYS A 92 0.35 8.21 -6.43
CA LYS A 92 0.91 9.26 -7.33
C LYS A 92 0.95 8.83 -8.80
N ARG A 93 0.70 7.56 -9.05
CA ARG A 93 0.76 6.94 -10.38
C ARG A 93 -0.42 6.00 -10.53
N SER A 94 -1.07 6.06 -11.68
CA SER A 94 -2.18 5.21 -12.06
C SER A 94 -2.24 5.16 -13.58
N SER A 95 -2.55 3.99 -14.12
CA SER A 95 -2.81 3.78 -15.55
C SER A 95 -4.30 3.48 -15.81
N ASN A 96 -5.17 3.68 -14.82
CA ASN A 96 -6.60 3.47 -14.97
C ASN A 96 -7.18 4.44 -16.01
N THR A 97 -8.23 3.99 -16.71
CA THR A 97 -8.91 4.71 -17.80
C THR A 97 -10.42 4.75 -17.53
N LEU A 98 -10.80 5.11 -16.30
CA LEU A 98 -12.18 5.03 -15.81
C LEU A 98 -13.08 6.10 -16.43
N TYR A 99 -12.53 7.28 -16.70
CA TYR A 99 -13.31 8.41 -17.20
C TYR A 99 -13.35 8.47 -18.72
N GLU A 100 -12.28 8.03 -19.38
CA GLU A 100 -12.16 8.00 -20.84
C GLU A 100 -11.37 6.77 -21.27
N LYS A 101 -12.00 5.88 -22.03
CA LYS A 101 -11.40 4.59 -22.41
C LYS A 101 -10.17 4.81 -23.29
N GLY A 102 -9.04 4.21 -22.90
CA GLY A 102 -7.78 4.32 -23.65
C GLY A 102 -6.94 5.56 -23.32
N MET A 103 -7.44 6.48 -22.48
CA MET A 103 -6.68 7.61 -21.96
C MET A 103 -6.48 7.46 -20.45
N PRO A 104 -5.23 7.31 -19.96
CA PRO A 104 -4.96 7.33 -18.53
C PRO A 104 -5.57 8.53 -17.84
N ASP A 105 -6.39 8.30 -16.81
CA ASP A 105 -7.08 9.35 -16.07
C ASP A 105 -6.09 10.37 -15.48
N MET A 106 -4.90 9.90 -15.07
CA MET A 106 -3.81 10.77 -14.60
C MET A 106 -3.36 11.78 -15.66
N MET A 107 -3.39 11.39 -16.93
CA MET A 107 -3.10 12.29 -18.06
C MET A 107 -4.29 13.21 -18.32
N LEU A 108 -5.52 12.67 -18.31
CA LEU A 108 -6.76 13.43 -18.48
C LEU A 108 -6.86 14.59 -17.47
N PHE A 109 -6.55 14.31 -16.21
CA PHE A 109 -6.63 15.29 -15.12
C PHE A 109 -5.31 16.02 -14.83
N SER A 110 -4.25 15.81 -15.60
CA SER A 110 -2.94 16.42 -15.34
C SER A 110 -3.00 17.96 -15.25
N PHE A 111 -3.84 18.57 -16.10
CA PHE A 111 -4.05 20.02 -16.18
C PHE A 111 -5.22 20.54 -15.34
N MET A 112 -5.90 19.69 -14.57
CA MET A 112 -7.02 20.13 -13.74
C MET A 112 -6.56 21.21 -12.73
N PRO A 113 -7.40 22.21 -12.42
CA PRO A 113 -7.15 23.13 -11.32
C PRO A 113 -7.19 22.40 -9.96
N MET A 114 -6.93 23.11 -8.87
CA MET A 114 -7.15 22.56 -7.53
C MET A 114 -8.61 22.11 -7.39
N GLY A 115 -8.82 20.90 -6.89
CA GLY A 115 -10.14 20.27 -6.84
C GLY A 115 -10.05 18.75 -6.91
N TYR A 116 -11.17 18.11 -7.23
CA TYR A 116 -11.25 16.67 -7.40
C TYR A 116 -12.17 16.29 -8.57
N SER A 117 -11.93 15.12 -9.16
CA SER A 117 -12.82 14.53 -10.17
C SER A 117 -14.06 13.92 -9.50
N LYS A 118 -15.15 13.77 -10.27
CA LYS A 118 -16.37 13.12 -9.78
C LYS A 118 -16.07 11.69 -9.27
N PRO A 119 -16.45 11.31 -8.04
CA PRO A 119 -16.24 9.96 -7.53
C PRO A 119 -16.86 8.87 -8.41
N HIS A 120 -16.10 7.81 -8.66
CA HIS A 120 -16.52 6.68 -9.48
C HIS A 120 -16.42 5.37 -8.70
N VAL A 121 -17.54 4.65 -8.62
CA VAL A 121 -17.67 3.40 -7.86
C VAL A 121 -17.38 2.23 -8.77
N MET A 122 -16.46 1.36 -8.38
CA MET A 122 -16.01 0.20 -9.15
C MET A 122 -15.90 -1.04 -8.27
N LYS A 123 -16.15 -2.22 -8.84
CA LYS A 123 -15.75 -3.48 -8.19
C LYS A 123 -14.24 -3.68 -8.33
N ILE A 124 -13.63 -4.29 -7.31
CA ILE A 124 -12.20 -4.66 -7.36
C ILE A 124 -11.89 -5.58 -8.54
N SER A 125 -12.77 -6.55 -8.82
CA SER A 125 -12.60 -7.50 -9.92
C SER A 125 -12.48 -6.81 -11.27
N GLU A 126 -13.33 -5.82 -11.51
CA GLU A 126 -13.31 -5.01 -12.73
C GLU A 126 -12.10 -4.07 -12.78
N LEU A 127 -11.82 -3.38 -11.67
CA LEU A 127 -10.76 -2.39 -11.59
C LEU A 127 -9.36 -2.96 -11.82
N TYR A 128 -9.09 -4.13 -11.24
CA TYR A 128 -7.78 -4.78 -11.29
C TYR A 128 -7.75 -5.97 -12.23
N ASN A 129 -8.84 -6.22 -12.96
CA ASN A 129 -8.99 -7.37 -13.86
C ASN A 129 -8.70 -8.71 -13.16
N ILE A 130 -9.29 -8.88 -11.96
CA ILE A 130 -9.13 -10.08 -11.12
C ILE A 130 -10.43 -10.90 -11.21
N PRO A 131 -10.36 -12.22 -11.50
CA PRO A 131 -11.55 -13.07 -11.49
C PRO A 131 -12.27 -13.05 -10.13
N GLU A 132 -13.59 -12.92 -10.12
CA GLU A 132 -14.39 -12.86 -8.88
C GLU A 132 -14.19 -14.10 -8.00
N ALA A 133 -14.07 -15.29 -8.62
CA ALA A 133 -13.77 -16.53 -7.90
C ALA A 133 -12.48 -16.44 -7.07
N LEU A 134 -11.45 -15.75 -7.58
CA LEU A 134 -10.22 -15.55 -6.82
C LEU A 134 -10.49 -14.66 -5.61
N LEU A 135 -11.25 -13.58 -5.77
CA LEU A 135 -11.62 -12.66 -4.68
C LEU A 135 -12.48 -13.32 -3.60
N ASP A 136 -13.39 -14.21 -3.99
CA ASP A 136 -14.21 -14.98 -3.05
C ASP A 136 -13.35 -15.88 -2.16
N HIS A 137 -12.32 -16.51 -2.73
CA HIS A 137 -11.34 -17.26 -1.95
C HIS A 137 -10.46 -16.41 -1.02
N LEU A 138 -10.38 -15.10 -1.25
CA LEU A 138 -9.61 -14.20 -0.39
C LEU A 138 -10.38 -13.81 0.89
N GLY A 139 -11.69 -14.01 0.94
CA GLY A 139 -12.50 -13.62 2.11
C GLY A 139 -12.54 -12.11 2.33
N LEU A 140 -12.54 -11.32 1.25
CA LEU A 140 -12.71 -9.87 1.31
C LEU A 140 -14.10 -9.51 1.83
N THR A 141 -14.19 -8.48 2.68
CA THR A 141 -15.47 -7.95 3.13
C THR A 141 -16.22 -7.26 1.99
N SER A 142 -17.53 -7.05 2.16
CA SER A 142 -18.35 -6.32 1.19
C SER A 142 -17.84 -4.90 0.94
N LYS A 143 -17.36 -4.21 2.00
CA LYS A 143 -16.76 -2.87 1.90
C LYS A 143 -15.47 -2.89 1.10
N LEU A 144 -14.65 -3.95 1.20
CA LEU A 144 -13.45 -4.09 0.37
C LEU A 144 -13.76 -4.48 -1.08
N LYS A 145 -14.80 -5.24 -1.37
CA LYS A 145 -15.11 -5.69 -2.75
C LYS A 145 -15.45 -4.55 -3.72
N VAL A 146 -15.87 -3.40 -3.20
CA VAL A 146 -16.21 -2.20 -3.96
C VAL A 146 -15.33 -1.04 -3.50
N ILE A 147 -14.89 -0.20 -4.44
CA ILE A 147 -14.05 0.95 -4.17
C ILE A 147 -14.63 2.17 -4.86
N THR A 148 -14.59 3.30 -4.18
CA THR A 148 -14.80 4.61 -4.78
C THR A 148 -13.47 5.25 -5.13
N ILE A 149 -13.33 5.68 -6.39
CA ILE A 149 -12.09 6.20 -6.97
C ILE A 149 -12.32 7.62 -7.45
N PHE A 150 -11.37 8.50 -7.15
CA PHE A 150 -11.36 9.86 -7.65
C PHE A 150 -9.93 10.41 -7.67
N TYR A 151 -9.74 11.45 -8.45
CA TYR A 151 -8.46 12.11 -8.64
C TYR A 151 -8.50 13.49 -7.97
N VAL A 152 -7.47 13.83 -7.22
CA VAL A 152 -7.45 15.02 -6.36
C VAL A 152 -6.16 15.81 -6.62
N LYS A 153 -6.31 17.13 -6.77
CA LYS A 153 -5.21 18.09 -6.70
C LYS A 153 -5.45 18.99 -5.49
N LEU A 154 -4.74 18.70 -4.40
CA LEU A 154 -4.97 19.30 -3.07
C LEU A 154 -4.48 20.75 -2.96
N ALA A 155 -3.50 21.17 -3.77
CA ALA A 155 -2.99 22.53 -3.80
C ALA A 155 -2.61 22.98 -5.22
N HIS A 156 -2.41 24.29 -5.41
CA HIS A 156 -1.95 24.80 -6.70
C HIS A 156 -0.55 24.27 -7.02
N ARG A 157 -0.33 23.84 -8.27
CA ARG A 157 0.93 23.22 -8.74
C ARG A 157 1.38 21.99 -7.91
N SER A 158 0.45 21.32 -7.24
CA SER A 158 0.72 20.06 -6.52
C SER A 158 0.61 18.85 -7.47
N PRO A 159 1.16 17.68 -7.08
CA PRO A 159 0.89 16.45 -7.80
C PRO A 159 -0.61 16.14 -7.85
N LEU A 160 -1.02 15.49 -8.93
CA LEU A 160 -2.31 14.82 -9.02
C LEU A 160 -2.22 13.49 -8.26
N LEU A 161 -3.21 13.21 -7.41
CA LEU A 161 -3.27 12.01 -6.59
C LEU A 161 -4.51 11.21 -6.96
N LYS A 162 -4.40 9.89 -7.04
CA LYS A 162 -5.56 8.99 -7.09
C LYS A 162 -5.88 8.57 -5.66
N PHE A 163 -7.12 8.78 -5.26
CA PHE A 163 -7.67 8.28 -4.01
C PHE A 163 -8.51 7.05 -4.33
N GLU A 164 -8.27 5.97 -3.60
CA GLU A 164 -9.11 4.79 -3.60
C GLU A 164 -9.64 4.60 -2.17
N VAL A 165 -10.95 4.68 -2.00
CA VAL A 165 -11.64 4.55 -0.71
C VAL A 165 -12.47 3.27 -0.76
N PRO A 166 -12.20 2.29 0.13
CA PRO A 166 -13.03 1.09 0.23
C PRO A 166 -14.48 1.44 0.57
N GLY A 167 -15.41 0.84 -0.17
CA GLY A 167 -16.84 1.06 -0.06
C GLY A 167 -17.38 2.06 -1.09
N VAL A 168 -18.67 2.32 -0.95
CA VAL A 168 -19.40 3.30 -1.75
C VAL A 168 -19.50 4.58 -0.93
N ILE A 169 -18.91 5.66 -1.43
CA ILE A 169 -19.06 6.98 -0.82
C ILE A 169 -19.71 7.96 -1.79
N SER A 170 -20.52 8.85 -1.25
CA SER A 170 -21.14 9.97 -1.94
C SER A 170 -20.13 11.09 -2.23
N GLU A 171 -20.54 12.07 -3.03
CA GLU A 171 -19.72 13.24 -3.33
C GLU A 171 -19.46 14.11 -2.10
N SER A 172 -20.43 14.23 -1.19
CA SER A 172 -20.27 14.93 0.10
C SER A 172 -19.25 14.23 1.00
N GLU A 173 -19.31 12.90 1.11
CA GLU A 173 -18.33 12.13 1.90
C GLU A 173 -16.92 12.23 1.28
N ALA A 174 -16.81 12.19 -0.05
CA ALA A 174 -15.54 12.41 -0.73
C ALA A 174 -14.96 13.81 -0.42
N TYR A 175 -15.79 14.84 -0.39
CA TYR A 175 -15.38 16.19 0.01
C TYR A 175 -14.88 16.26 1.46
N GLU A 176 -15.55 15.57 2.39
CA GLU A 176 -15.13 15.50 3.80
C GLU A 176 -13.76 14.81 3.95
N VAL A 177 -13.56 13.68 3.26
CA VAL A 177 -12.26 12.98 3.23
C VAL A 177 -11.16 13.90 2.69
N ILE A 178 -11.41 14.57 1.57
CA ILE A 178 -10.45 15.51 0.97
C ILE A 178 -10.14 16.66 1.93
N SER A 179 -11.15 17.20 2.61
CA SER A 179 -10.99 18.32 3.54
C SER A 179 -10.08 17.95 4.71
N ARG A 180 -10.32 16.81 5.37
CA ARG A 180 -9.48 16.30 6.45
C ARG A 180 -8.04 16.05 5.99
N ILE A 181 -7.85 15.47 4.80
CA ILE A 181 -6.51 15.20 4.26
C ILE A 181 -5.79 16.50 3.87
N LYS A 182 -6.52 17.51 3.38
CA LYS A 182 -5.96 18.80 2.98
C LYS A 182 -5.31 19.55 4.16
N GLU A 183 -5.89 19.47 5.35
CA GLU A 183 -5.36 20.09 6.58
C GLU A 183 -3.92 19.66 6.88
N VAL A 184 -3.58 18.41 6.58
CA VAL A 184 -2.23 17.84 6.78
C VAL A 184 -1.39 17.81 5.50
N SER A 185 -1.82 18.52 4.44
CA SER A 185 -1.20 18.49 3.10
C SER A 185 -0.85 19.88 2.54
N PRO A 186 -0.03 20.69 3.24
CA PRO A 186 0.27 22.07 2.82
C PRO A 186 0.90 22.18 1.42
N ALA A 187 1.70 21.19 1.00
CA ALA A 187 2.29 21.12 -0.34
C ALA A 187 1.46 20.28 -1.34
N GLY A 188 0.22 19.97 -0.98
CA GLY A 188 -0.69 19.13 -1.76
C GLY A 188 -0.34 17.63 -1.77
N TYR A 189 0.39 17.17 -0.75
CA TYR A 189 0.56 15.75 -0.42
C TYR A 189 0.63 15.58 1.11
N PRO A 190 0.06 14.50 1.71
CA PRO A 190 -0.03 14.38 3.16
C PRO A 190 1.34 14.26 3.83
N VAL A 191 1.60 15.14 4.79
CA VAL A 191 2.85 15.16 5.58
C VAL A 191 3.09 13.86 6.34
N PRO A 192 2.09 13.24 7.01
CA PRO A 192 2.27 11.95 7.66
C PRO A 192 2.74 10.86 6.70
N LEU A 193 2.18 10.83 5.49
CA LEU A 193 2.53 9.86 4.45
C LEU A 193 3.94 10.10 3.90
N PHE A 194 4.33 11.36 3.71
CA PHE A 194 5.70 11.74 3.33
C PHE A 194 6.72 11.37 4.40
N ALA A 195 6.41 11.62 5.68
CA ALA A 195 7.27 11.28 6.81
C ALA A 195 7.46 9.75 6.90
N ALA A 196 6.39 8.98 6.81
CA ALA A 196 6.43 7.51 6.81
C ALA A 196 7.25 6.97 5.63
N HIS A 197 7.01 7.46 4.41
CA HIS A 197 7.75 7.03 3.22
C HIS A 197 9.27 7.28 3.34
N ASN A 198 9.68 8.37 3.99
CA ASN A 198 11.10 8.69 4.15
C ASN A 198 11.76 7.96 5.32
N SER A 199 11.03 7.68 6.41
CA SER A 199 11.59 7.01 7.59
C SER A 199 11.89 5.53 7.36
N VAL A 200 11.16 4.88 6.45
CA VAL A 200 11.33 3.44 6.14
C VAL A 200 12.38 3.15 5.05
N LYS A 201 12.99 4.17 4.43
CA LYS A 201 14.00 3.98 3.39
C LYS A 201 15.27 3.35 3.97
N LEU A 202 15.54 2.11 3.56
CA LEU A 202 16.76 1.41 3.90
C LEU A 202 17.94 1.96 3.09
N SER A 203 18.85 2.68 3.76
CA SER A 203 20.11 3.10 3.15
C SER A 203 21.03 1.90 2.91
N SER A 204 21.92 1.98 1.91
CA SER A 204 22.93 0.95 1.67
C SER A 204 23.83 0.71 2.89
N MET A 205 24.08 1.74 3.71
CA MET A 205 24.84 1.63 4.95
C MET A 205 24.07 0.83 6.00
N THR A 206 22.78 1.12 6.19
CA THR A 206 21.91 0.39 7.13
C THR A 206 21.82 -1.08 6.76
N LEU A 207 21.63 -1.38 5.47
CA LEU A 207 21.58 -2.76 4.98
C LEU A 207 22.90 -3.52 5.22
N ARG A 208 24.04 -2.89 4.92
CA ARG A 208 25.37 -3.49 5.20
C ARG A 208 25.58 -3.78 6.67
N ARG A 209 25.17 -2.87 7.56
CA ARG A 209 25.25 -3.07 9.02
C ARG A 209 24.37 -4.24 9.48
N ALA A 210 23.12 -4.30 9.01
CA ALA A 210 22.21 -5.38 9.35
C ALA A 210 22.76 -6.75 8.91
N LEU A 211 23.24 -6.86 7.66
CA LEU A 211 23.84 -8.09 7.14
C LEU A 211 25.10 -8.47 7.91
N SER A 212 25.96 -7.50 8.26
CA SER A 212 27.14 -7.76 9.08
C SER A 212 26.79 -8.30 10.47
N LEU A 213 25.71 -7.82 11.11
CA LEU A 213 25.22 -8.35 12.39
C LEU A 213 24.72 -9.79 12.27
N MET A 214 24.19 -10.16 11.10
CA MET A 214 23.78 -11.53 10.78
C MET A 214 24.97 -12.43 10.36
N GLY A 215 26.21 -11.91 10.41
CA GLY A 215 27.40 -12.64 9.96
C GLY A 215 27.57 -12.69 8.44
N ILE A 216 26.73 -11.99 7.67
CA ILE A 216 26.81 -11.91 6.21
C ILE A 216 27.71 -10.73 5.84
N ARG A 217 28.93 -11.01 5.38
CA ARG A 217 29.84 -9.98 4.88
C ARG A 217 29.58 -9.72 3.41
N ILE A 218 29.07 -8.53 3.09
CA ILE A 218 29.07 -8.05 1.70
C ILE A 218 30.48 -7.55 1.40
N LEU A 219 31.30 -8.40 0.78
CA LEU A 219 32.61 -8.01 0.28
C LEU A 219 32.46 -6.89 -0.75
N SER A 220 33.22 -5.83 -0.58
CA SER A 220 33.38 -4.80 -1.60
C SER A 220 34.22 -5.36 -2.76
N GLY A 221 34.08 -4.78 -3.97
CA GLY A 221 34.85 -5.24 -5.15
C GLY A 221 36.38 -5.26 -4.95
N ARG A 222 36.91 -4.49 -3.98
CA ARG A 222 38.33 -4.50 -3.61
C ARG A 222 38.73 -5.69 -2.74
N GLU A 223 37.81 -6.25 -1.97
CA GLU A 223 38.06 -7.42 -1.10
C GLU A 223 37.95 -8.72 -1.90
N VAL A 224 37.02 -8.79 -2.87
CA VAL A 224 36.92 -9.94 -3.80
C VAL A 224 38.22 -10.11 -4.60
N LEU A 225 38.82 -9.02 -5.08
CA LEU A 225 40.10 -9.07 -5.79
C LEU A 225 41.26 -9.58 -4.93
N ARG A 226 41.19 -9.42 -3.60
CA ARG A 226 42.22 -9.94 -2.68
C ARG A 226 42.03 -11.42 -2.36
N GLU A 227 40.80 -11.93 -2.32
CA GLU A 227 40.53 -13.36 -2.07
C GLU A 227 40.79 -14.25 -3.30
N VAL A 228 40.62 -13.74 -4.53
CA VAL A 228 40.89 -14.51 -5.76
C VAL A 228 42.40 -14.56 -6.09
N SER A 229 43.22 -13.79 -5.38
CA SER A 229 44.67 -13.72 -5.58
C SER A 229 45.48 -14.64 -4.63
N LEU A 230 44.80 -15.56 -3.93
CA LEU A 230 45.36 -16.59 -3.05
C LEU A 230 45.00 -17.98 -3.60
#